data_AF-A0A423I565-F1
#
_entry.id   AF-A0A423I565-F1
#
_cell.length_a   1.000
_cell.length_b   1.000
_cell.length_c   1.000
_cell.angle_alpha   90.00
_cell.angle_beta   90.00
_cell.angle_gamma   90.00
#
_symmetry.space_group_name_H-M   'P 1'
#
loop_
_entity.id
_entity.type
_entity.pdbx_description
1 polymer ?
#
loop_
_entity_poly.entity_id
_entity_poly.type
_entity_poly.pdbx_seq_one_letter_code
_entity_poly.pdbx_strand_id
1 'polypeptide(L)'
;MPSPHLSAFDHYEEPLLTRAQVRELVNALPLAISRGLHERLNAVLGAQAPGPYSDALGELEAYLTGLEDAGSLPFEHLIQLKAYAMIGWKAWRAGFAALMV
;
A
#
# COMPACT_ATOMS: atom_id res chain seq x y z
N MET A 1 -14.26 -18.55 -35.70
CA MET A 1 -13.39 -17.44 -35.28
C MET A 1 -13.67 -17.16 -33.81
N PRO A 2 -12.73 -17.42 -32.89
CA PRO A 2 -12.93 -17.09 -31.48
C PRO A 2 -12.70 -15.60 -31.24
N SER A 3 -13.59 -14.99 -30.45
CA SER A 3 -13.62 -13.55 -30.18
C SER A 3 -12.45 -13.10 -29.29
N PRO A 4 -11.79 -11.96 -29.58
CA PRO A 4 -10.67 -11.43 -28.81
C PRO A 4 -11.18 -10.54 -27.68
N HIS A 5 -11.86 -11.12 -26.70
CA HIS A 5 -12.23 -10.40 -25.50
C HIS A 5 -11.84 -11.27 -24.33
N LEU A 6 -10.84 -10.79 -23.55
CA LEU A 6 -10.49 -11.14 -22.15
C LEU A 6 -8.97 -11.18 -21.86
N SER A 7 -8.07 -10.84 -22.80
CA SER A 7 -6.62 -10.88 -22.51
C SER A 7 -6.02 -9.60 -21.89
N ALA A 8 -6.82 -8.55 -21.69
CA ALA A 8 -6.33 -7.29 -21.10
C ALA A 8 -6.04 -7.39 -19.58
N PHE A 9 -6.64 -8.36 -18.90
CA PHE A 9 -6.41 -8.61 -17.46
C PHE A 9 -5.36 -9.69 -17.20
N ASP A 10 -5.04 -10.55 -18.17
CA ASP A 10 -3.97 -11.57 -18.04
C ASP A 10 -2.57 -10.94 -17.91
N HIS A 11 -2.40 -9.69 -18.35
CA HIS A 11 -1.14 -8.94 -18.29
C HIS A 11 -1.13 -7.87 -17.19
N TYR A 12 -2.13 -7.83 -16.31
CA TYR A 12 -2.14 -6.89 -15.20
C TYR A 12 -1.25 -7.42 -14.07
N GLU A 13 0.06 -7.25 -14.21
CA GLU A 13 0.98 -7.39 -13.08
C GLU A 13 0.75 -6.23 -12.12
N GLU A 14 0.34 -6.53 -10.89
CA GLU A 14 0.35 -5.54 -9.81
C GLU A 14 1.79 -5.02 -9.66
N PRO A 15 2.05 -3.71 -9.76
CA PRO A 15 3.38 -3.17 -9.56
C PRO A 15 3.83 -3.46 -8.12
N LEU A 16 4.71 -4.45 -7.97
CA LEU A 16 5.34 -4.81 -6.71
C LEU A 16 6.42 -3.78 -6.37
N LEU A 17 6.02 -2.71 -5.70
CA LEU A 17 6.97 -1.75 -5.15
C LEU A 17 7.73 -2.39 -4.00
N THR A 18 9.04 -2.42 -4.14
CA THR A 18 9.95 -2.76 -3.04
C THR A 18 9.92 -1.66 -1.98
N ARG A 19 10.29 -1.99 -0.74
CA ARG A 19 10.42 -1.01 0.35
C ARG A 19 11.34 0.16 -0.02
N ALA A 20 12.40 -0.11 -0.80
CA ALA A 20 13.33 0.93 -1.25
C ALA A 20 12.65 1.92 -2.21
N GLN A 21 11.90 1.40 -3.19
CA GLN A 21 11.15 2.24 -4.13
C GLN A 21 10.05 3.06 -3.44
N VAL A 22 9.35 2.49 -2.45
CA VAL A 22 8.38 3.25 -1.64
C VAL A 22 9.07 4.37 -0.88
N ARG A 23 10.25 4.11 -0.30
CA ARG A 23 11.01 5.14 0.40
C ARG A 23 11.46 6.25 -0.55
N GLU A 24 11.94 5.91 -1.74
CA GLU A 24 12.30 6.91 -2.76
C GLU A 24 11.11 7.75 -3.18
N LEU A 25 9.96 7.11 -3.44
CA LEU A 25 8.71 7.80 -3.73
C LEU A 25 8.33 8.77 -2.62
N VAL A 26 8.32 8.30 -1.36
CA VAL A 26 7.96 9.14 -0.20
C VAL A 26 8.93 10.30 -0.01
N ASN A 27 10.22 10.10 -0.28
CA ASN A 27 11.23 11.17 -0.21
C ASN A 27 11.05 12.25 -1.28
N ALA A 28 10.43 11.91 -2.42
CA ALA A 28 10.17 12.86 -3.50
C ALA A 28 8.90 13.71 -3.26
N LEU A 29 8.11 13.41 -2.23
CA LEU A 29 6.88 14.13 -1.92
C LEU A 29 7.13 15.42 -1.13
N PRO A 30 6.17 16.37 -1.14
CA PRO A 30 6.21 17.54 -0.28
C PRO A 30 6.47 17.17 1.19
N LEU A 31 7.32 17.94 1.87
CA LEU A 31 7.85 17.61 3.20
C LEU A 31 6.78 17.18 4.22
N ALA A 32 5.64 17.88 4.24
CA ALA A 32 4.53 17.58 5.15
C ALA A 32 3.92 16.19 4.89
N ILE A 33 3.74 15.84 3.61
CA ILE A 33 3.20 14.54 3.18
C ILE A 33 4.24 13.44 3.42
N SER A 34 5.49 13.70 3.02
CA SER A 34 6.61 12.77 3.21
C SER A 34 6.77 12.38 4.68
N ARG A 35 6.75 13.36 5.59
CA ARG A 35 6.82 13.12 7.03
C ARG A 35 5.64 12.29 7.54
N GLY A 36 4.41 12.65 7.14
CA GLY A 36 3.21 11.92 7.56
C GLY A 36 3.17 10.46 7.09
N LEU A 37 3.68 10.20 5.88
CA LEU A 37 3.82 8.84 5.34
C LEU A 37 4.93 8.07 6.05
N HIS A 38 6.09 8.68 6.29
CA HIS A 38 7.17 8.02 7.01
C HIS A 38 6.77 7.60 8.42
N GLU A 39 6.06 8.46 9.16
CA GLU A 39 5.57 8.16 10.51
C GLU A 39 4.67 6.90 10.49
N ARG A 40 3.71 6.85 9.57
CA ARG A 40 2.76 5.72 9.45
C ARG A 40 3.39 4.45 8.91
N LEU A 41 4.26 4.56 7.91
CA LEU A 41 5.00 3.41 7.38
C LEU A 41 5.91 2.79 8.44
N ASN A 42 6.57 3.61 9.25
CA ASN A 42 7.38 3.11 10.37
C ASN A 42 6.51 2.50 11.47
N ALA A 43 5.32 3.05 11.74
CA ALA A 43 4.37 2.45 12.68
C ALA A 43 3.93 1.04 12.21
N VAL A 44 3.58 0.88 10.94
CA VAL A 44 3.23 -0.43 10.35
C VAL A 44 4.40 -1.41 10.47
N LEU A 45 5.61 -0.99 10.13
CA LEU A 45 6.80 -1.85 10.17
C LEU A 45 7.24 -2.21 11.59
N GLY A 46 6.93 -1.38 12.59
CA GLY A 46 7.22 -1.61 14.00
C GLY A 46 6.11 -2.35 14.77
N ALA A 47 4.92 -2.48 14.16
CA ALA A 47 3.77 -3.09 14.81
C ALA A 47 3.87 -4.62 14.87
N GLN A 48 3.45 -5.18 15.99
CA GLN A 48 3.34 -6.63 16.15
C GLN A 48 2.04 -7.14 15.51
N ALA A 49 2.13 -8.24 14.77
CA ALA A 49 0.95 -8.93 14.26
C ALA A 49 0.24 -9.72 15.39
N PRO A 50 -1.07 -9.96 15.29
CA PRO A 50 -1.96 -9.53 14.20
C PRO A 50 -2.64 -8.18 14.44
N GLY A 51 -3.08 -7.86 15.66
CA GLY A 51 -3.93 -6.70 15.95
C GLY A 51 -3.24 -5.34 15.70
N PRO A 52 -2.12 -5.05 16.40
CA PRO A 52 -1.41 -3.78 16.21
C PRO A 52 -0.97 -3.53 14.76
N TYR A 53 -0.64 -4.60 14.01
CA TYR A 53 -0.30 -4.49 12.60
C TYR A 53 -1.49 -4.09 11.73
N SER A 54 -2.68 -4.68 11.95
CA SER A 54 -3.89 -4.25 11.24
C SER A 54 -4.32 -2.84 11.58
N ASP A 55 -4.19 -2.42 12.83
CA ASP A 55 -4.54 -1.07 13.26
C ASP A 55 -3.63 -0.04 12.55
N ALA A 56 -2.32 -0.28 12.54
CA ALA A 56 -1.36 0.57 11.85
C ALA A 56 -1.59 0.61 10.33
N LEU A 57 -1.97 -0.50 9.70
CA LEU A 57 -2.35 -0.53 8.29
C LEU A 57 -3.61 0.29 8.01
N GLY A 58 -4.62 0.20 8.88
CA GLY A 58 -5.84 1.01 8.79
C GLY A 58 -5.54 2.51 8.90
N GLU A 59 -4.64 2.93 9.79
CA GLU A 59 -4.21 4.32 9.90
C GLU A 59 -3.45 4.81 8.65
N LEU A 60 -2.62 3.95 8.06
CA LEU A 60 -1.93 4.25 6.79
C LEU A 60 -2.95 4.47 5.65
N GLU A 61 -3.94 3.59 5.53
CA GLU A 61 -4.99 3.71 4.51
C GLU A 61 -5.89 4.93 4.71
N ALA A 62 -6.28 5.22 5.95
CA ALA A 62 -7.06 6.41 6.27
C ALA A 62 -6.31 7.69 5.86
N TYR A 63 -5.00 7.73 6.09
CA TYR A 63 -4.17 8.85 5.67
C TYR A 63 -4.06 8.97 4.14
N LEU A 64 -3.86 7.85 3.44
CA LEU A 64 -3.82 7.84 1.96
C LEU A 64 -5.16 8.26 1.35
N THR A 65 -6.28 7.88 1.97
CA THR A 65 -7.63 8.32 1.57
C THR A 65 -7.79 9.82 1.77
N GLY A 66 -7.34 10.37 2.91
CA GLY A 66 -7.36 11.81 3.14
C GLY A 66 -6.51 12.60 2.12
N LEU A 67 -5.37 12.05 1.67
CA LEU A 67 -4.56 12.67 0.62
C LEU A 67 -5.22 12.64 -0.76
N GLU A 68 -5.98 11.57 -1.06
CA GLU A 68 -6.78 11.45 -2.28
C GLU A 68 -7.93 12.46 -2.27
N ASP A 69 -8.72 12.52 -1.21
CA ASP A 69 -9.84 13.46 -1.06
C ASP A 69 -9.39 14.91 -1.13
N ALA A 70 -8.20 15.22 -0.59
CA ALA A 70 -7.61 16.55 -0.65
C ALA A 70 -6.93 16.87 -2.00
N GLY A 71 -6.86 15.93 -2.95
CA GLY A 71 -6.15 16.11 -4.22
C GLY A 71 -4.66 16.44 -4.03
N SER A 72 -4.06 16.01 -2.92
CA SER A 72 -2.73 16.44 -2.47
C SER A 72 -1.57 15.71 -3.16
N LEU A 73 -1.86 14.65 -3.91
CA LEU A 73 -0.88 13.84 -4.63
C LEU A 73 -1.37 13.51 -6.05
N PRO A 74 -0.43 13.36 -7.02
CA PRO A 74 -0.75 12.78 -8.32
C PRO A 74 -1.35 11.39 -8.17
N PHE A 75 -2.31 11.07 -9.05
CA PHE A 75 -3.01 9.79 -9.05
C PHE A 75 -2.05 8.59 -9.09
N GLU A 76 -1.00 8.65 -9.90
CA GLU A 76 -0.01 7.57 -10.02
C GLU A 76 0.70 7.27 -8.68
N HIS A 77 1.11 8.31 -7.94
CA HIS A 77 1.74 8.15 -6.63
C HIS A 77 0.76 7.59 -5.59
N LEU A 78 -0.51 7.99 -5.64
CA LEU A 78 -1.55 7.45 -4.75
C LEU A 78 -1.79 5.97 -5.01
N ILE A 79 -1.90 5.57 -6.27
CA ILE A 79 -2.07 4.16 -6.65
C ILE A 79 -0.87 3.33 -6.18
N GLN A 80 0.34 3.83 -6.38
CA GLN A 80 1.57 3.17 -5.94
C GLN A 80 1.61 2.96 -4.41
N LEU A 81 1.27 3.99 -3.63
CA LEU A 81 1.22 3.90 -2.17
C LEU A 81 0.10 2.98 -1.67
N LYS A 82 -1.09 3.02 -2.29
CA LYS A 82 -2.21 2.13 -1.95
C LYS A 82 -1.91 0.67 -2.31
N ALA A 83 -1.24 0.43 -3.44
CA ALA A 83 -0.78 -0.91 -3.81
C ALA A 83 0.18 -1.47 -2.76
N TYR A 84 1.07 -0.64 -2.22
CA TYR A 84 1.97 -1.06 -1.14
C TYR A 84 1.22 -1.39 0.16
N ALA A 85 0.23 -0.58 0.55
CA ALA A 85 -0.63 -0.89 1.70
C ALA A 85 -1.38 -2.23 1.51
N MET A 86 -1.85 -2.50 0.29
CA MET A 86 -2.51 -3.76 -0.06
C MET A 86 -1.59 -4.98 0.07
N ILE A 87 -0.29 -4.85 -0.22
CA ILE A 87 0.70 -5.91 0.07
C ILE A 87 0.76 -6.20 1.57
N GLY A 88 0.73 -5.17 2.42
CA GLY A 88 0.65 -5.32 3.87
C GLY A 88 -0.58 -6.10 4.32
N TRP A 89 -1.76 -5.78 3.79
CA TRP A 89 -3.00 -6.51 4.07
C TRP A 89 -2.97 -7.97 3.59
N LYS A 90 -2.35 -8.24 2.44
CA LYS A 90 -2.13 -9.62 1.95
C LYS A 90 -1.23 -10.39 2.92
N ALA A 91 -0.14 -9.78 3.40
CA ALA A 91 0.76 -10.40 4.38
C ALA A 91 0.06 -10.65 5.73
N TRP A 92 -0.71 -9.69 6.23
CA TRP A 92 -1.51 -9.84 7.45
C TRP A 92 -2.49 -11.01 7.35
N ARG A 93 -3.26 -11.09 6.25
CA ARG A 93 -4.20 -12.21 6.01
C ARG A 93 -3.48 -13.56 5.92
N ALA A 94 -2.33 -13.62 5.24
CA ALA A 94 -1.54 -14.85 5.14
C ALA A 94 -1.03 -15.33 6.51
N GLY A 95 -0.75 -14.41 7.44
CA GLY A 95 -0.36 -14.73 8.81
C GLY A 95 -1.40 -15.57 9.58
N PHE A 96 -2.69 -15.42 9.26
CA PHE A 96 -3.74 -16.28 9.86
C PHE A 96 -3.82 -17.66 9.22
N ALA A 97 -3.52 -17.80 7.92
CA ALA A 97 -3.48 -19.10 7.27
C ALA A 97 -2.36 -19.99 7.83
N ALA A 98 -1.24 -19.38 8.26
CA ALA A 98 -0.13 -20.08 8.91
C ALA A 98 -0.43 -20.53 10.36
N LEU A 99 -1.45 -19.97 11.01
CA LEU A 99 -1.88 -20.33 12.38
C LEU A 99 -2.93 -21.46 12.41
N MET A 100 -3.42 -21.92 11.26
CA MET A 100 -4.43 -22.99 11.13
C MET A 100 -3.85 -24.34 10.67
N VAL A 101 -2.52 -24.53 10.74
CA VAL A 101 -1.81 -25.79 10.45
C VAL A 101 -1.20 -26.36 11.71
#